data_AF-A0A3M9XKS3-F1
#
_entry.id   AF-A0A3M9XKS3-F1
#
_cell.length_a   1.000
_cell.length_b   1.000
_cell.length_c   1.000
_cell.angle_alpha   90.00
_cell.angle_beta   90.00
_cell.angle_gamma   90.00
#
_symmetry.space_group_name_H-M   'P 1'
#
loop_
_entity.id
_entity.type
_entity.pdbx_description
1 polymer ?
#
loop_
_entity_poly.entity_id
_entity_poly.type
_entity_poly.pdbx_seq_one_letter_code
_entity_poly.pdbx_strand_id
1 'polypeptide(L)'
;MPMKEESVLPGKCYRTKGGEINSEKYTVISITRGIVTYQSWTSDPNRLSLRTNTGLKAFAEVLFKEIPCPNRDPGQKIEYFDPS
;
A
#
# COMPACT_ATOMS: atom_id res chain seq x y z
N MET A 1 -2.99 1.62 17.04
CA MET A 1 -1.85 0.76 17.42
C MET A 1 -1.27 0.18 16.14
N PRO A 2 -0.02 -0.29 16.12
CA PRO A 2 0.50 -1.07 15.00
C PRO A 2 -0.37 -2.28 14.70
N MET A 3 -0.40 -2.73 13.44
CA MET A 3 -1.12 -3.96 13.10
C MET A 3 -0.38 -5.19 13.62
N LYS A 4 -1.14 -6.24 13.93
CA LYS A 4 -0.56 -7.56 14.17
C LYS A 4 -0.13 -8.17 12.84
N GLU A 5 0.97 -8.92 12.83
CA GLU A 5 1.47 -9.63 11.65
C GLU A 5 0.41 -10.53 11.00
N GLU A 6 -0.40 -11.18 11.84
CA GLU A 6 -1.51 -12.07 11.46
C GLU A 6 -2.58 -11.38 10.60
N SER A 7 -2.70 -10.06 10.74
CA SER A 7 -3.68 -9.23 10.03
C SER A 7 -3.17 -8.72 8.69
N VAL A 8 -1.88 -8.95 8.38
CA VAL A 8 -1.27 -8.59 7.10
C VAL A 8 -1.40 -9.77 6.15
N LEU A 9 -2.21 -9.60 5.10
CA LEU A 9 -2.57 -10.64 4.15
C LEU A 9 -2.16 -10.27 2.73
N PRO A 10 -1.77 -11.25 1.89
CA PRO A 10 -1.52 -11.01 0.47
C PRO A 10 -2.80 -10.55 -0.24
N GLY A 11 -2.64 -9.65 -1.23
CA GLY A 11 -3.75 -9.07 -1.99
C GLY A 11 -4.50 -7.94 -1.26
N LYS A 12 -4.14 -7.64 -0.01
CA LYS A 12 -4.74 -6.55 0.76
C LYS A 12 -3.91 -5.27 0.69
N CYS A 13 -4.57 -4.16 0.97
CA CYS A 13 -3.96 -2.84 0.96
C CYS A 13 -4.05 -2.19 2.32
N TYR A 14 -3.01 -1.45 2.69
CA TYR A 14 -2.86 -0.87 4.01
C TYR A 14 -2.32 0.54 3.90
N ARG A 15 -2.52 1.33 4.96
CA ARG A 15 -1.91 2.66 5.07
C ARG A 15 -1.20 2.85 6.40
N THR A 16 -0.26 3.78 6.42
CA THR A 16 0.36 4.29 7.65
C THR A 16 -0.52 5.35 8.33
N LYS A 17 -0.08 5.85 9.49
CA LYS A 17 -0.67 7.04 10.12
C LYS A 17 -0.29 8.30 9.32
N GLY A 18 -1.17 9.31 9.32
CA GLY A 18 -0.91 10.58 8.61
C GLY A 18 -2.14 11.24 7.98
N GLY A 19 -3.32 10.60 8.04
CA GLY A 19 -4.50 11.08 7.31
C GLY A 19 -4.43 10.71 5.83
N GLU A 20 -5.46 11.03 5.04
CA GLU A 20 -5.57 10.53 3.66
C GLU A 20 -4.50 11.09 2.71
N ILE A 21 -4.03 12.31 2.98
CA ILE A 21 -3.04 13.02 2.16
C ILE A 21 -1.60 12.62 2.50
N ASN A 22 -1.28 12.45 3.79
CA ASN A 22 0.10 12.20 4.23
C ASN A 22 0.37 10.73 4.62
N SER A 23 -0.61 9.84 4.52
CA SER A 23 -0.37 8.41 4.75
C SER A 23 0.25 7.77 3.52
N GLU A 24 1.30 7.00 3.74
CA GLU A 24 1.81 6.08 2.75
C GLU A 24 0.84 4.92 2.60
N LYS A 25 0.62 4.50 1.36
CA LYS A 25 -0.30 3.43 1.02
C LYS A 25 0.46 2.30 0.37
N TYR A 26 0.13 1.08 0.76
CA TYR A 26 0.83 -0.11 0.30
C TYR A 26 -0.16 -1.17 -0.18
N THR A 27 0.23 -1.92 -1.19
CA THR A 27 -0.45 -3.14 -1.64
C THR A 27 0.46 -4.32 -1.36
N VAL A 28 -0.01 -5.30 -0.60
CA VAL A 28 0.75 -6.51 -0.32
C VAL A 28 0.60 -7.46 -1.51
N ILE A 29 1.72 -7.79 -2.15
CA ILE A 29 1.77 -8.66 -3.31
C ILE A 29 1.87 -10.12 -2.88
N SER A 30 2.81 -10.42 -1.98
CA SER A 30 3.07 -11.78 -1.52
C SER A 30 3.71 -11.77 -0.14
N ILE A 31 3.51 -12.86 0.61
CA ILE A 31 4.22 -13.13 1.87
C ILE A 31 4.87 -14.51 1.73
N THR A 32 6.17 -14.59 1.96
CA THR A 32 6.93 -15.84 1.83
C THR A 32 7.92 -15.96 2.97
N ARG A 33 7.77 -16.98 3.82
CA ARG A 33 8.67 -17.24 4.96
C ARG A 33 8.92 -16.01 5.85
N GLY A 34 7.86 -15.24 6.14
CA GLY A 34 7.95 -14.04 6.97
C GLY A 34 8.53 -12.80 6.26
N ILE A 35 8.80 -12.87 4.96
CA ILE A 35 9.15 -11.72 4.13
C ILE A 35 7.90 -11.27 3.40
N VAL A 36 7.54 -10.00 3.51
CA VAL A 36 6.45 -9.39 2.77
C VAL A 36 7.02 -8.62 1.58
N THR A 37 6.43 -8.88 0.42
CA THR A 37 6.64 -8.09 -0.78
C THR A 37 5.44 -7.18 -0.94
N TYR A 38 5.67 -5.88 -0.90
CA TYR A 38 4.63 -4.88 -1.08
C TYR A 38 5.01 -3.88 -2.15
N GLN A 39 4.03 -3.11 -2.58
CA GLN A 39 4.22 -2.00 -3.50
C GLN A 39 3.61 -0.74 -2.90
N SER A 40 4.42 0.31 -2.75
CA SER A 40 3.93 1.62 -2.31
C SER A 40 3.25 2.36 -3.44
N TRP A 41 2.27 3.19 -3.12
CA TRP A 41 1.57 4.06 -4.05
C TRP A 41 1.08 5.34 -3.37
N THR A 42 0.79 6.37 -4.16
CA THR A 42 0.41 7.71 -3.69
C THR A 42 -1.08 7.97 -3.92
N SER A 43 -1.52 9.19 -4.24
CA SER A 43 -2.89 9.41 -4.72
C SER A 43 -3.14 8.77 -6.08
N ASP A 44 -2.09 8.66 -6.90
CA ASP A 44 -2.11 7.93 -8.16
C ASP A 44 -1.48 6.53 -7.96
N PRO A 45 -2.26 5.44 -8.13
CA PRO A 45 -1.76 4.06 -8.05
C PRO A 45 -0.93 3.60 -9.24
N ASN A 46 -0.97 4.32 -10.37
CA ASN A 46 -0.21 4.02 -11.58
C ASN A 46 1.11 4.81 -11.66
N ARG A 47 1.26 5.86 -10.85
CA ARG A 47 2.48 6.67 -10.79
C ARG A 47 3.51 6.02 -9.87
N LEU A 48 4.72 5.80 -10.40
CA LEU A 48 5.97 5.41 -9.69
C LEU A 48 5.75 4.59 -8.41
N SER A 49 5.29 3.35 -8.59
CA SER A 49 5.03 2.44 -7.48
C SER A 49 6.20 1.48 -7.28
N LEU A 50 7.03 1.73 -6.27
CA LEU A 50 8.21 0.92 -5.95
C LEU A 50 7.80 -0.39 -5.27
N ARG A 51 8.35 -1.51 -5.76
CA ARG A 51 8.19 -2.83 -5.15
C ARG A 51 9.34 -3.06 -4.16
N THR A 52 8.99 -3.35 -2.92
CA THR A 52 9.95 -3.51 -1.81
C THR A 52 9.71 -4.82 -1.08
N ASN A 53 10.79 -5.46 -0.63
CA ASN A 53 10.74 -6.63 0.25
C ASN A 53 11.17 -6.20 1.66
N THR A 54 10.40 -6.56 2.67
CA THR A 54 10.80 -6.32 4.06
C THR A 54 10.29 -7.43 4.98
N GLY A 55 10.76 -7.47 6.23
CA GLY A 55 10.26 -8.43 7.22
C GLY A 55 8.81 -8.15 7.61
N LEU A 56 7.97 -9.18 7.74
CA LEU A 56 6.54 -9.06 8.06
C LEU A 56 6.31 -8.27 9.35
N LYS A 57 7.12 -8.53 10.37
CA LYS A 57 7.10 -7.81 11.65
C LYS A 57 7.32 -6.30 11.47
N ALA A 58 8.42 -5.92 10.85
CA ALA A 58 8.77 -4.52 10.62
C ALA A 58 7.72 -3.80 9.75
N PHE A 59 7.13 -4.51 8.79
CA PHE A 59 6.04 -3.97 8.00
C PHE A 59 4.78 -3.74 8.85
N ALA A 60 4.35 -4.73 9.63
CA ALA A 60 3.16 -4.62 10.47
C ALA A 60 3.27 -3.49 11.52
N GLU A 61 4.49 -3.21 11.99
CA GLU A 61 4.78 -2.13 12.95
C GLU A 61 4.42 -0.72 12.44
N VAL A 62 4.52 -0.49 11.13
CA VAL A 62 4.22 0.83 10.52
C VAL A 62 2.78 0.95 10.00
N LEU A 63 2.10 -0.18 9.84
CA LEU A 63 0.72 -0.20 9.36
C LEU A 63 -0.27 0.28 10.42
N PHE A 64 -1.22 1.09 9.98
CA PHE A 64 -2.27 1.61 10.83
C PHE A 64 -3.60 0.88 10.63
N LYS A 65 -4.05 0.75 9.37
CA LYS A 65 -5.30 0.04 9.05
C LYS A 65 -5.29 -0.50 7.61
N GLU A 66 -6.13 -1.50 7.37
CA GLU A 66 -6.53 -1.92 6.03
C GLU A 66 -7.35 -0.83 5.34
N ILE A 67 -7.15 -0.69 4.03
CA ILE A 67 -7.88 0.22 3.15
C ILE A 67 -8.28 -0.53 1.87
N PRO A 68 -9.28 -0.03 1.11
CA PRO A 68 -9.55 -0.53 -0.22
C PRO A 68 -8.30 -0.46 -1.10
N CYS A 69 -8.07 -1.50 -1.89
CA CYS A 69 -7.02 -1.46 -2.89
C CYS A 69 -7.40 -0.51 -4.03
N PRO A 70 -6.43 0.22 -4.59
CA PRO A 70 -6.71 1.11 -5.69
C PRO A 70 -7.10 0.30 -6.94
N ASN A 71 -7.98 0.87 -7.76
CA ASN A 71 -8.20 0.29 -9.08
C ASN A 71 -6.95 0.52 -9.93
N ARG A 72 -6.38 -0.58 -10.44
CA ARG A 72 -5.19 -0.59 -11.31
C ARG A 72 -5.52 -1.03 -12.74
N ASP A 73 -6.81 -0.94 -13.11
CA ASP A 73 -7.24 -1.18 -14.48
C ASP A 73 -6.59 -0.14 -15.40
N PRO A 74 -5.74 -0.56 -16.36
CA PRO A 74 -5.07 0.36 -17.28
C PRO A 74 -6.04 1.11 -18.20
N GLY A 75 -7.32 0.71 -18.27
CA GLY A 75 -8.37 1.39 -19.04
C GLY A 75 -9.00 2.61 -18.36
N GLN A 76 -8.86 2.79 -17.04
CA GLN A 76 -9.37 3.97 -16.33
C GLN A 76 -8.27 5.01 -16.19
N LYS A 77 -8.20 5.95 -17.14
CA LYS A 77 -7.41 7.18 -16.97
C LYS A 77 -7.99 7.97 -15.81
N ILE A 78 -7.15 8.26 -14.81
CA ILE A 78 -7.46 9.26 -13.79
C ILE A 78 -7.34 10.61 -14.50
N GLU A 79 -8.45 11.35 -14.63
CA GLU A 79 -8.42 12.71 -15.17
C GLU A 79 -7.52 13.56 -14.27
N TYR A 80 -6.28 13.78 -14.70
CA TYR A 80 -5.41 14.76 -14.08
C TYR A 80 -6.01 16.14 -14.36
N PHE A 81 -6.47 16.82 -13.31
CA PHE A 81 -6.69 18.26 -13.38
C PHE A 81 -5.31 18.91 -13.46
N ASP A 82 -4.89 19.28 -14.66
CA ASP A 82 -3.72 20.11 -14.92
C ASP A 82 -4.16 21.58 -14.78
N PRO A 83 -3.75 22.31 -13.72
CA PRO A 83 -4.01 23.73 -13.63
C PRO A 83 -2.98 24.47 -14.50
N SER A 84 -3.16 24.35 -15.82
CA SER A 84 -2.49 25.19 -16.82
C SER A 84 -3.31 26.45 -17.11
#